data_AF-A0A285Q4U3-F1
#
_entry.id   AF-A0A285Q4U3-F1
#
_cell.length_a   1.000
_cell.length_b   1.000
_cell.length_c   1.000
_cell.angle_alpha   90.00
_cell.angle_beta   90.00
_cell.angle_gamma   90.00
#
_symmetry.space_group_name_H-M   'P 1'
#
loop_
_entity.id
_entity.type
_entity.pdbx_description
1 polymer ?
#
loop_
_entity_poly.entity_id
_entity_poly.type
_entity_poly.pdbx_seq_one_letter_code
_entity_poly.pdbx_strand_id
1 'polypeptide(L)'
;MIKGLAITPPVLGRISIGRVVEKNGWLLHPLDEELRKNAPNGKLRTIPVRMLFNEADLNLRAEYTMFDRKSGRPMCVGNGDTCKRRTQSGVQSLPCPSPSLCEFGKGGLCKPYGRLNVKVGDDDDLGTFIFRTTGYNSIRTLAARLSYYQAVSGGLLAYMPLELKLRGKSTTQSRRTPIYYVDLGIKEGVPLQEAVAEAQEKARQMKEEGVDQAALDLTAAKGFGNALFEYDEDEVSQVVEEFYPPTIDTDEGPVDNSSVVSKLRKDVDATRSVSG
;
A
#
# COMPACT_ATOMS: atom_id res chain seq x y z
N MET A 1 17.26 -27.93 20.26
CA MET A 1 17.55 -27.19 19.01
C MET A 1 16.46 -27.51 18.00
N ILE A 2 15.42 -26.68 17.92
CA ILE A 2 14.39 -26.76 16.89
C ILE A 2 14.65 -25.58 15.95
N LYS A 3 15.23 -25.90 14.80
CA LYS A 3 15.34 -25.04 13.63
C LYS A 3 13.95 -24.84 13.02
N GLY A 4 13.66 -23.62 12.61
CA GLY A 4 12.57 -23.33 11.67
C GLY A 4 11.22 -23.01 12.30
N LEU A 5 11.03 -21.76 12.72
CA LEU A 5 9.70 -21.14 12.73
C LEU A 5 9.73 -19.94 11.78
N ALA A 6 9.73 -20.24 10.48
CA ALA A 6 9.33 -19.28 9.47
C ALA A 6 7.80 -19.22 9.52
N ILE A 7 7.26 -18.19 10.18
CA ILE A 7 5.84 -17.85 10.04
C ILE A 7 5.69 -17.15 8.69
N THR A 8 5.52 -17.93 7.63
CA THR A 8 4.85 -17.49 6.41
C THR A 8 3.44 -17.06 6.80
N PRO A 9 3.09 -15.76 6.68
CA PRO A 9 1.72 -15.34 6.94
C PRO A 9 0.80 -15.89 5.84
N PRO A 10 -0.48 -16.19 6.17
CA PRO A 10 -1.45 -16.69 5.23
C PRO A 10 -1.61 -15.71 4.07
N VAL A 11 -1.47 -16.24 2.85
CA VAL A 11 -1.59 -15.53 1.58
C VAL A 11 -3.05 -15.13 1.37
N LEU A 12 -3.46 -13.98 1.91
CA LEU A 12 -4.72 -13.29 1.58
C LEU A 12 -4.61 -11.83 2.04
N GLY A 13 -4.21 -10.95 1.12
CA GLY A 13 -4.02 -9.52 1.33
C GLY A 13 -2.56 -9.14 1.64
N ARG A 14 -1.81 -8.77 0.60
CA ARG A 14 -0.38 -8.44 0.65
C ARG A 14 -0.15 -7.03 1.23
N ILE A 15 -0.38 -6.90 2.53
CA ILE A 15 -0.06 -5.68 3.28
C ILE A 15 0.74 -6.11 4.50
N SER A 16 2.08 -6.03 4.43
CA SER A 16 2.99 -6.27 5.55
C SER A 16 3.30 -4.95 6.25
N ILE A 17 2.78 -4.80 7.45
CA ILE A 17 2.99 -3.66 8.34
C ILE A 17 4.10 -4.07 9.33
N GLY A 18 5.19 -3.29 9.40
CA GLY A 18 6.32 -3.53 10.33
C GLY A 18 7.52 -4.32 9.76
N ARG A 19 7.63 -4.47 8.44
CA ARG A 19 8.79 -5.10 7.80
C ARG A 19 9.52 -4.10 6.89
N VAL A 20 10.85 -4.12 6.94
CA VAL A 20 11.76 -3.41 6.04
C VAL A 20 12.29 -4.41 5.02
N VAL A 21 12.32 -4.02 3.75
CA VAL A 21 12.87 -4.85 2.66
C VAL A 21 14.30 -4.44 2.41
N GLU A 22 15.25 -5.34 2.61
CA GLU A 22 16.66 -5.16 2.22
C GLU A 22 17.05 -6.10 1.07
N LYS A 23 18.18 -5.82 0.41
CA LYS A 23 18.72 -6.62 -0.72
C LYS A 23 18.81 -8.13 -0.47
N ASN A 24 18.90 -8.56 0.80
CA ASN A 24 19.08 -9.96 1.19
C ASN A 24 17.91 -10.57 2.00
N GLY A 25 16.76 -9.89 2.11
CA GLY A 25 15.57 -10.44 2.76
C GLY A 25 14.70 -9.42 3.50
N TRP A 26 13.73 -9.95 4.25
CA TRP A 26 12.82 -9.16 5.08
C TRP A 26 13.42 -8.98 6.47
N LEU A 27 13.75 -7.74 6.84
CA LEU A 27 14.10 -7.40 8.22
C LEU A 27 12.86 -6.87 8.95
N LEU A 28 12.73 -7.18 10.23
CA LEU A 28 11.70 -6.52 11.05
C LEU A 28 12.12 -5.08 11.28
N HIS A 29 11.16 -4.16 11.23
CA HIS A 29 11.42 -2.78 11.59
C HIS A 29 11.93 -2.74 13.05
N PRO A 30 12.89 -1.88 13.42
CA PRO A 30 13.38 -1.79 14.81
C PRO A 30 12.25 -1.60 15.83
N LEU A 31 11.23 -0.81 15.46
CA LEU A 31 10.01 -0.60 16.25
C LEU A 31 8.95 -1.73 16.16
N ASP A 32 9.15 -2.80 15.38
CA ASP A 32 8.13 -3.85 15.21
C ASP A 32 7.77 -4.53 16.54
N GLU A 33 8.77 -4.85 17.38
CA GLU A 33 8.51 -5.44 18.70
C GLU A 33 7.73 -4.49 19.62
N GLU A 34 8.10 -3.20 19.64
CA GLU A 34 7.43 -2.19 20.45
C GLU A 34 5.99 -1.97 20.00
N LEU A 35 5.78 -1.80 18.70
CA LEU A 35 4.47 -1.60 18.11
C LEU A 35 3.56 -2.82 18.32
N ARG A 36 4.11 -4.05 18.30
CA ARG A 36 3.35 -5.27 18.59
C ARG A 36 2.99 -5.43 20.06
N LYS A 37 3.87 -5.03 20.99
CA LYS A 37 3.58 -5.03 22.43
C LYS A 37 2.39 -4.12 22.75
N ASN A 38 2.28 -3.00 22.04
CA ASN A 38 1.18 -2.04 22.18
C ASN A 38 -0.07 -2.41 21.36
N ALA A 39 -0.04 -3.49 20.57
CA ALA A 39 -1.15 -3.88 19.71
C ALA A 39 -2.11 -4.88 20.40
N PRO A 40 -3.44 -4.68 20.29
CA PRO A 40 -4.40 -5.66 20.80
C PRO A 40 -4.22 -7.01 20.08
N ASN A 41 -4.04 -8.08 20.85
CA ASN A 41 -3.80 -9.47 20.39
C ASN A 41 -2.47 -9.69 19.64
N GLY A 42 -1.47 -8.81 19.80
CA GLY A 42 -0.14 -8.94 19.17
C GLY A 42 -0.15 -8.83 17.64
N LYS A 43 -1.27 -8.42 17.03
CA LYS A 43 -1.42 -8.22 15.59
C LYS A 43 -1.30 -6.74 15.25
N LEU A 44 -0.20 -6.39 14.58
CA LEU A 44 0.05 -5.02 14.14
C LEU A 44 -0.94 -4.63 13.02
N ARG A 45 -1.95 -3.85 13.38
CA ARG A 45 -2.98 -3.32 12.44
C ARG A 45 -2.89 -1.82 12.26
N THR A 46 -2.10 -1.15 13.09
CA THR A 46 -1.96 0.29 13.11
C THR A 46 -0.48 0.63 13.27
N ILE A 47 0.02 1.58 12.47
CA ILE A 47 1.36 2.18 12.66
C ILE A 47 1.17 3.69 12.83
N PRO A 48 1.65 4.30 13.92
CA PRO A 48 1.80 5.74 14.03
C PRO A 48 2.77 6.25 12.97
N VAL A 49 2.35 7.25 12.19
CA VAL A 49 3.15 7.83 11.11
C VAL A 49 3.10 9.35 11.16
N ARG A 50 4.14 9.98 10.60
CA ARG A 50 4.13 11.41 10.27
C ARG A 50 4.40 11.59 8.79
N MET A 51 3.92 12.69 8.23
CA MET A 51 4.25 13.09 6.87
C MET A 51 5.54 13.91 6.90
N LEU A 52 6.36 13.81 5.85
CA LEU A 52 7.57 14.65 5.75
C LEU A 52 7.23 16.04 5.22
N PHE A 53 6.19 16.13 4.39
CA PHE A 53 5.78 17.38 3.72
C PHE A 53 4.39 17.81 4.16
N ASN A 54 4.11 19.12 4.08
CA ASN A 54 2.76 19.64 4.29
C ASN A 54 1.85 19.44 3.07
N GLU A 55 2.42 19.40 1.87
CA GLU A 55 1.67 19.12 0.64
C GLU A 55 1.37 17.62 0.47
N ALA A 56 0.09 17.26 0.28
CA ALA A 56 -0.35 15.88 0.13
C ALA A 56 0.33 15.15 -1.05
N ASP A 57 0.49 15.83 -2.19
CA ASP A 57 1.05 15.24 -3.42
C ASP A 57 2.56 14.97 -3.33
N LEU A 58 3.26 15.62 -2.41
CA LEU A 58 4.67 15.32 -2.12
C LEU A 58 4.79 14.02 -1.29
N ASN A 59 3.79 13.71 -0.48
CA ASN A 59 3.77 12.49 0.34
C ASN A 59 3.22 11.28 -0.43
N LEU A 60 2.13 11.44 -1.21
CA LEU A 60 1.52 10.35 -1.97
C LEU A 60 1.59 10.61 -3.48
N ARG A 61 2.34 9.77 -4.17
CA ARG A 61 2.34 9.71 -5.64
C ARG A 61 1.37 8.62 -6.09
N ALA A 62 0.28 9.02 -6.74
CA ALA A 62 -0.75 8.11 -7.26
C ALA A 62 -0.85 8.25 -8.78
N GLU A 63 -0.36 7.25 -9.51
CA GLU A 63 -0.25 7.29 -10.97
C GLU A 63 -0.74 5.97 -11.57
N TYR A 64 -1.17 5.97 -12.83
CA TYR A 64 -1.33 4.74 -13.59
C TYR A 64 0.00 4.32 -14.18
N THR A 65 0.49 3.15 -13.78
CA THR A 65 1.80 2.66 -14.22
C THR A 65 1.68 1.27 -14.83
N MET A 66 2.47 1.06 -15.89
CA MET A 66 2.71 -0.24 -16.49
C MET A 66 4.21 -0.51 -16.48
N PHE A 67 4.60 -1.58 -15.79
CA PHE A 67 5.98 -2.02 -15.69
C PHE A 67 6.29 -3.10 -16.72
N ASP A 68 7.54 -3.16 -17.17
CA ASP A 68 8.04 -4.32 -17.91
C ASP A 68 8.32 -5.45 -16.91
N ARG A 69 7.76 -6.64 -17.17
CA ARG A 69 7.84 -7.76 -16.23
C ARG A 69 9.26 -8.29 -16.01
N LYS A 70 10.16 -8.12 -16.99
CA LYS A 70 11.52 -8.66 -16.93
C LYS A 70 12.49 -7.70 -16.25
N SER A 71 12.36 -6.41 -16.52
CA SER A 71 13.27 -5.38 -16.03
C SER A 71 12.73 -4.58 -14.84
N GLY A 72 11.43 -4.66 -14.55
CA GLY A 72 10.77 -3.83 -13.54
C GLY A 72 10.80 -2.34 -13.86
N ARG A 73 11.12 -1.96 -15.10
CA ARG A 73 11.16 -0.57 -15.56
C ARG A 73 9.79 -0.16 -16.11
N PRO A 74 9.25 1.04 -15.81
CA PRO A 74 8.03 1.53 -16.42
C PRO A 74 8.15 1.70 -17.89
N MET A 75 7.23 1.07 -18.56
CA MET A 75 6.94 1.27 -19.96
C MET A 75 5.99 2.44 -20.15
N CYS A 76 5.12 2.71 -19.18
CA CYS A 76 4.16 3.81 -19.24
C CYS A 76 3.80 4.31 -17.85
N VAL A 77 3.78 5.63 -17.66
CA VAL A 77 3.29 6.31 -16.46
C VAL A 77 2.29 7.38 -16.90
N GLY A 78 1.11 7.43 -16.31
CA GLY A 78 0.06 8.38 -16.69
C GLY A 78 -0.85 8.77 -15.55
N ASN A 79 -1.64 9.82 -15.78
CA ASN A 79 -2.55 10.39 -14.78
C ASN A 79 -4.03 10.16 -15.11
N GLY A 80 -4.34 9.41 -16.18
CA GLY A 80 -5.71 9.20 -16.64
C GLY A 80 -6.20 10.21 -17.69
N ASP A 81 -5.37 11.22 -18.01
CA ASP A 81 -5.57 12.13 -19.14
C ASP A 81 -4.44 11.99 -20.16
N THR A 82 -3.19 12.03 -19.67
CA THR A 82 -1.97 11.88 -20.46
C THR A 82 -1.05 10.84 -19.83
N CYS A 83 -0.18 10.26 -20.65
CA CYS A 83 0.86 9.35 -20.21
C CYS A 83 2.19 9.63 -20.90
N LYS A 84 3.28 9.36 -20.18
CA LYS A 84 4.63 9.24 -20.72
C LYS A 84 4.91 7.77 -20.98
N ARG A 85 5.09 7.40 -22.24
CA ARG A 85 5.31 6.02 -22.68
C ARG A 85 6.69 5.86 -23.30
N ARG A 86 7.41 4.80 -22.93
CA ARG A 86 8.61 4.34 -23.62
C ARG A 86 8.20 3.65 -24.92
N THR A 87 8.61 4.23 -26.04
CA THR A 87 8.48 3.66 -27.38
C THR A 87 9.87 3.36 -27.95
N GLN A 88 9.94 2.77 -29.15
CA GLN A 88 11.21 2.54 -29.85
C GLN A 88 11.94 3.85 -30.19
N SER A 89 11.20 4.96 -30.27
CA SER A 89 11.72 6.31 -30.55
C SER A 89 11.97 7.15 -29.29
N GLY A 90 11.95 6.54 -28.11
CA GLY A 90 12.20 7.20 -26.83
C GLY A 90 10.92 7.42 -25.99
N VAL A 91 10.96 8.37 -25.06
CA VAL A 91 9.80 8.68 -24.21
C VAL A 91 8.89 9.67 -24.92
N GLN A 92 7.63 9.28 -25.14
CA GLN A 92 6.62 10.10 -25.80
C GLN A 92 5.45 10.44 -24.88
N SER A 93 4.86 11.62 -25.09
CA SER A 93 3.62 12.04 -24.43
C SER A 93 2.42 11.61 -25.27
N LEU A 94 1.51 10.81 -24.71
CA LEU A 94 0.34 10.26 -25.39
C LEU A 94 -0.92 10.43 -24.54
N PRO A 95 -2.14 10.41 -25.13
CA PRO A 95 -3.38 10.34 -24.38
C PRO A 95 -3.45 9.07 -23.51
N CYS A 96 -4.06 9.16 -22.33
CA CYS A 96 -4.25 8.05 -21.40
C CYS A 96 -5.74 7.83 -21.14
N PRO A 97 -6.48 7.01 -21.91
CA PRO A 97 -7.92 6.86 -21.77
C PRO A 97 -8.35 5.99 -20.56
N SER A 98 -7.58 6.04 -19.45
CA SER A 98 -7.64 5.10 -18.32
C SER A 98 -7.24 3.64 -18.64
N PRO A 99 -6.83 2.85 -17.65
CA PRO A 99 -6.37 1.47 -17.85
C PRO A 99 -7.38 0.54 -18.55
N SER A 100 -8.68 0.79 -18.39
CA SER A 100 -9.73 -0.06 -18.97
C SER A 100 -9.90 0.12 -20.48
N LEU A 101 -9.58 1.31 -21.01
CA LEU A 101 -9.72 1.64 -22.43
C LEU A 101 -8.38 1.75 -23.16
N CYS A 102 -7.27 1.76 -22.42
CA CYS A 102 -5.93 1.85 -22.98
C CYS A 102 -5.50 0.51 -23.58
N GLU A 103 -5.37 0.43 -24.90
CA GLU A 103 -4.94 -0.80 -25.59
C GLU A 103 -3.59 -1.33 -25.14
N PHE A 104 -2.66 -0.41 -24.87
CA PHE A 104 -1.33 -0.74 -24.39
C PHE A 104 -1.35 -1.35 -22.98
N GLY A 105 -2.28 -0.89 -22.14
CA GLY A 105 -2.45 -1.36 -20.76
C GLY A 105 -3.48 -2.47 -20.58
N LYS A 106 -4.08 -2.98 -21.66
CA LYS A 106 -5.10 -4.05 -21.65
C LYS A 106 -4.60 -5.30 -20.91
N GLY A 107 -5.53 -6.08 -20.39
CA GLY A 107 -5.21 -7.31 -19.64
C GLY A 107 -4.69 -7.08 -18.22
N GLY A 108 -4.88 -5.88 -17.66
CA GLY A 108 -4.48 -5.56 -16.29
C GLY A 108 -2.99 -5.27 -16.11
N LEU A 109 -2.29 -4.95 -17.21
CA LEU A 109 -0.87 -4.59 -17.21
C LEU A 109 -0.63 -3.16 -16.71
N CYS A 110 -1.59 -2.26 -16.97
CA CYS A 110 -1.61 -0.92 -16.41
C CYS A 110 -2.47 -0.92 -15.14
N LYS A 111 -1.88 -0.54 -13.99
CA LYS A 111 -2.56 -0.50 -12.69
C LYS A 111 -2.40 0.87 -12.04
N PRO A 112 -3.35 1.32 -11.18
CA PRO A 112 -3.06 2.42 -10.29
C PRO A 112 -1.92 2.02 -9.35
N TYR A 113 -1.01 2.94 -9.08
CA TYR A 113 0.17 2.72 -8.27
C TYR A 113 0.34 3.88 -7.29
N GLY A 114 0.16 3.57 -6.02
CA GLY A 114 0.38 4.50 -4.91
C GLY A 114 1.75 4.25 -4.30
N ARG A 115 2.54 5.32 -4.16
CA ARG A 115 3.77 5.38 -3.36
C ARG A 115 3.58 6.45 -2.30
N LEU A 116 3.37 6.02 -1.07
CA LEU A 116 3.21 6.91 0.08
C LEU A 116 4.51 6.95 0.89
N ASN A 117 5.14 8.11 0.96
CA ASN A 117 6.28 8.37 1.84
C ASN A 117 5.77 8.73 3.24
N VAL A 118 6.25 8.04 4.26
CA VAL A 118 5.88 8.26 5.66
C VAL A 118 7.10 8.18 6.57
N LYS A 119 7.12 8.96 7.64
CA LYS A 119 8.06 8.79 8.74
C LYS A 119 7.47 7.83 9.77
N VAL A 120 8.26 6.85 10.19
CA VAL A 120 7.93 5.90 11.27
C VAL A 120 9.04 6.03 12.32
N GLY A 121 8.69 6.45 13.54
CA GLY A 121 9.71 6.76 14.56
C GLY A 121 10.46 8.06 14.33
N ASP A 122 11.62 8.18 14.98
CA ASP A 122 12.49 9.38 15.04
C ASP A 122 13.95 9.08 14.67
N ASP A 123 14.24 7.93 14.04
CA ASP A 123 15.63 7.44 13.84
C ASP A 123 16.42 8.19 12.75
N ASP A 124 15.74 8.81 11.78
CA ASP A 124 16.33 9.60 10.69
C ASP A 124 15.50 10.88 10.46
N ASP A 125 16.15 12.04 10.48
CA ASP A 125 15.52 13.37 10.40
C ASP A 125 14.80 13.60 9.06
N LEU A 126 15.36 13.12 7.94
CA LEU A 126 14.78 13.28 6.60
C LEU A 126 14.43 11.94 5.93
N GLY A 127 14.81 10.83 6.55
CA GLY A 127 14.43 9.50 6.11
C GLY A 127 12.92 9.27 6.13
N THR A 128 12.44 8.55 5.10
CA THR A 128 11.05 8.12 4.96
C THR A 128 10.97 6.66 4.53
N PHE A 129 9.92 5.99 4.97
CA PHE A 129 9.50 4.68 4.50
C PHE A 129 8.49 4.83 3.37
N ILE A 130 8.53 3.92 2.41
CA ILE A 130 7.62 3.93 1.26
C ILE A 130 6.60 2.80 1.40
N PHE A 131 5.33 3.16 1.56
CA PHE A 131 4.22 2.23 1.41
C PHE A 131 3.79 2.18 -0.07
N ARG A 132 4.01 1.01 -0.69
CA ARG A 132 3.67 0.73 -2.09
C ARG A 132 2.36 -0.05 -2.16
N THR A 133 1.47 0.33 -3.07
CA THR A 133 0.24 -0.43 -3.31
C THR A 133 -0.34 -0.21 -4.71
N THR A 134 -0.95 -1.25 -5.25
CA THR A 134 -1.82 -1.19 -6.44
C THR A 134 -3.31 -1.22 -6.08
N GLY A 135 -3.63 -1.23 -4.78
CA GLY A 135 -4.98 -1.32 -4.26
C GLY A 135 -5.74 -0.01 -4.41
N TYR A 136 -6.73 0.02 -5.32
CA TYR A 136 -7.56 1.20 -5.56
C TYR A 136 -8.20 1.77 -4.29
N ASN A 137 -8.70 0.91 -3.38
CA ASN A 137 -9.31 1.35 -2.13
C ASN A 137 -8.30 2.11 -1.26
N SER A 138 -7.08 1.57 -1.08
CA SER A 138 -6.03 2.21 -0.30
C SER A 138 -5.62 3.55 -0.92
N ILE A 139 -5.34 3.58 -2.23
CA ILE A 139 -4.90 4.80 -2.93
C ILE A 139 -5.96 5.90 -2.78
N ARG A 140 -7.23 5.57 -3.04
CA ARG A 140 -8.33 6.52 -2.95
C ARG A 140 -8.52 7.05 -1.53
N THR A 141 -8.46 6.20 -0.51
CA THR A 141 -8.62 6.64 0.88
C THR A 141 -7.44 7.48 1.34
N LEU A 142 -6.22 7.06 1.04
CA LEU A 142 -5.01 7.81 1.39
C LEU A 142 -5.01 9.21 0.75
N ALA A 143 -5.26 9.31 -0.55
CA ALA A 143 -5.28 10.60 -1.26
C ALA A 143 -6.32 11.57 -0.66
N ALA A 144 -7.54 11.08 -0.41
CA ALA A 144 -8.59 11.88 0.20
C ALA A 144 -8.24 12.31 1.63
N ARG A 145 -7.74 11.38 2.46
CA ARG A 145 -7.41 11.66 3.87
C ARG A 145 -6.26 12.65 4.00
N LEU A 146 -5.20 12.51 3.20
CA LEU A 146 -4.09 13.46 3.19
C LEU A 146 -4.58 14.86 2.85
N SER A 147 -5.37 14.99 1.78
CA SER A 147 -5.95 16.28 1.36
C SER A 147 -6.84 16.88 2.45
N TYR A 148 -7.67 16.07 3.11
CA TYR A 148 -8.53 16.52 4.19
C TYR A 148 -7.70 16.98 5.40
N TYR A 149 -6.69 16.21 5.81
CA TYR A 149 -5.85 16.57 6.95
C TYR A 149 -4.98 17.80 6.67
N GLN A 150 -4.50 17.98 5.44
CA GLN A 150 -3.85 19.22 5.00
C GLN A 150 -4.81 20.41 5.14
N ALA A 151 -6.03 20.29 4.62
CA ALA A 151 -7.02 21.38 4.65
C ALA A 151 -7.46 21.76 6.07
N VAL A 152 -7.86 20.77 6.89
CA VAL A 152 -8.38 21.04 8.25
C VAL A 152 -7.31 21.51 9.23
N SER A 153 -6.04 21.16 9.00
CA SER A 153 -4.91 21.62 9.83
C SER A 153 -4.38 23.00 9.42
N GLY A 154 -4.86 23.57 8.31
CA GLY A 154 -4.35 24.83 7.78
C GLY A 154 -2.97 24.70 7.14
N GLY A 155 -2.67 23.55 6.52
CA GLY A 155 -1.38 23.30 5.87
C GLY A 155 -0.29 22.79 6.82
N LEU A 156 -0.67 22.10 7.90
CA LEU A 156 0.25 21.55 8.90
C LEU A 156 0.29 20.01 8.86
N LEU A 157 0.11 19.42 7.68
CA LEU A 157 0.00 17.97 7.51
C LEU A 157 1.23 17.21 8.06
N ALA A 158 2.45 17.77 7.94
CA ALA A 158 3.68 17.16 8.46
C ALA A 158 3.65 16.99 9.99
N TYR A 159 2.90 17.83 10.69
CA TYR A 159 2.83 17.87 12.15
C TYR A 159 1.61 17.13 12.73
N MET A 160 0.70 16.66 11.89
CA MET A 160 -0.50 15.96 12.33
C MET A 160 -0.14 14.59 12.95
N PRO A 161 -0.74 14.22 14.10
CA PRO A 161 -0.52 12.91 14.75
C PRO A 161 -1.35 11.83 14.04
N LEU A 162 -0.79 11.28 12.96
CA LEU A 162 -1.47 10.34 12.08
C LEU A 162 -1.07 8.88 12.34
N GLU A 163 -1.89 7.97 11.83
CA GLU A 163 -1.63 6.54 11.85
C GLU A 163 -2.21 5.83 10.62
N LEU A 164 -1.44 4.89 10.07
CA LEU A 164 -1.89 3.99 9.02
C LEU A 164 -2.65 2.83 9.66
N LYS A 165 -3.89 2.60 9.23
CA LYS A 165 -4.77 1.55 9.74
C LYS A 165 -5.10 0.53 8.65
N LEU A 166 -4.92 -0.74 8.96
CA LEU A 166 -5.40 -1.84 8.14
C LEU A 166 -6.90 -2.05 8.39
N ARG A 167 -7.73 -1.73 7.40
CA ARG A 167 -9.19 -1.88 7.43
C ARG A 167 -9.63 -3.06 6.59
N GLY A 168 -10.58 -3.84 7.10
CA GLY A 168 -11.26 -4.89 6.33
C GLY A 168 -12.54 -4.38 5.69
N LYS A 169 -12.78 -4.72 4.42
CA LYS A 169 -14.06 -4.53 3.73
C LYS A 169 -14.45 -5.84 3.03
N SER A 170 -15.71 -6.23 3.14
CA SER A 170 -16.29 -7.27 2.30
C SER A 170 -17.23 -6.60 1.30
N THR A 171 -17.10 -6.92 0.02
CA THR A 171 -17.96 -6.35 -1.03
C THR A 171 -18.57 -7.47 -1.86
N THR A 172 -19.71 -7.20 -2.49
CA THR A 172 -20.34 -8.11 -3.45
C THR A 172 -19.40 -8.40 -4.62
N GLN A 173 -18.63 -7.39 -5.05
CA GLN A 173 -17.63 -7.48 -6.11
C GLN A 173 -16.43 -8.37 -5.72
N SER A 174 -16.15 -8.53 -4.43
CA SER A 174 -15.10 -9.43 -3.92
C SER A 174 -15.60 -10.85 -3.65
N ARG A 175 -16.80 -11.21 -4.13
CA ARG A 175 -17.45 -12.50 -3.84
C ARG A 175 -17.51 -12.83 -2.34
N ARG A 176 -17.65 -11.79 -1.50
CA ARG A 176 -17.62 -11.87 -0.03
C ARG A 176 -16.28 -12.30 0.59
N THR A 177 -15.20 -12.42 -0.20
CA THR A 177 -13.84 -12.56 0.34
C THR A 177 -13.44 -11.26 1.04
N PRO A 178 -12.91 -11.30 2.27
CA PRO A 178 -12.44 -10.11 2.98
C PRO A 178 -11.26 -9.48 2.23
N ILE A 179 -11.40 -8.21 1.85
CA ILE A 179 -10.34 -7.38 1.27
C ILE A 179 -9.82 -6.46 2.38
N TYR A 180 -8.50 -6.38 2.51
CA TYR A 180 -7.87 -5.40 3.38
C TYR A 180 -7.36 -4.21 2.57
N TYR A 181 -7.48 -3.01 3.12
CA TYR A 181 -6.93 -1.77 2.56
C TYR A 181 -6.33 -0.92 3.68
N VAL A 182 -5.42 -0.02 3.31
CA VAL A 182 -4.81 0.92 4.25
C VAL A 182 -5.58 2.24 4.23
N ASP A 183 -6.03 2.68 5.40
CA ASP A 183 -6.63 3.99 5.63
C ASP A 183 -5.68 4.85 6.47
N LEU A 184 -5.83 6.17 6.37
CA LEU A 184 -5.08 7.13 7.18
C LEU A 184 -6.04 7.79 8.15
N GLY A 185 -5.70 7.79 9.44
CA GLY A 185 -6.49 8.42 10.49
C GLY A 185 -5.63 9.20 11.47
N ILE A 186 -6.26 9.99 12.32
CA ILE A 186 -5.63 10.51 13.54
C ILE A 186 -5.52 9.40 14.58
N LYS A 187 -4.57 9.56 15.50
CA LYS A 187 -4.38 8.68 16.65
C LYS A 187 -5.69 8.36 17.37
N GLU A 188 -5.93 7.09 17.64
CA GLU A 188 -7.14 6.62 18.32
C GLU A 188 -7.32 7.28 19.69
N GLY A 189 -8.54 7.73 19.97
CA GLY A 189 -8.89 8.44 21.20
C GLY A 189 -8.64 9.96 21.17
N VAL A 190 -7.94 10.48 20.16
CA VAL A 190 -7.69 11.93 20.02
C VAL A 190 -8.78 12.57 19.15
N PRO A 191 -9.51 13.60 19.63
CA PRO A 191 -10.45 14.35 18.80
C PRO A 191 -9.72 15.21 17.77
N LEU A 192 -10.37 15.48 16.63
CA LEU A 192 -9.76 16.21 15.52
C LEU A 192 -9.21 17.59 15.94
N GLN A 193 -9.95 18.31 16.78
CA GLN A 193 -9.58 19.65 17.25
C GLN A 193 -8.29 19.61 18.07
N GLU A 194 -8.13 18.59 18.91
CA GLU A 194 -6.92 18.41 19.72
C GLU A 194 -5.73 18.01 18.84
N ALA A 195 -5.94 17.14 17.85
CA ALA A 195 -4.89 16.78 16.88
C ALA A 195 -4.41 18.00 16.07
N VAL A 196 -5.31 18.91 15.70
CA VAL A 196 -4.96 20.16 15.01
C VAL A 196 -4.22 21.12 15.95
N ALA A 197 -4.65 21.24 17.20
CA ALA A 197 -3.96 22.07 18.19
C ALA A 197 -2.54 21.55 18.48
N GLU A 198 -2.36 20.23 18.58
CA GLU A 198 -1.04 19.60 18.71
C GLU A 198 -0.15 19.90 17.50
N ALA A 199 -0.70 19.81 16.28
CA ALA A 199 0.02 20.14 15.06
C ALA A 199 0.47 21.61 15.01
N GLN A 200 -0.37 22.53 15.48
CA GLN A 200 -0.04 23.96 15.58
C GLN A 200 1.09 24.23 16.58
N GLU A 201 1.03 23.61 17.76
CA GLU A 201 2.07 23.76 18.78
C GLU A 201 3.41 23.23 18.27
N LYS A 202 3.42 22.04 17.67
CA LYS A 202 4.63 21.45 17.06
C LYS A 202 5.18 22.32 15.94
N ALA A 203 4.31 22.83 15.06
CA ALA A 203 4.75 23.72 13.99
C ALA A 203 5.42 25.00 14.52
N ARG A 204 4.89 25.57 15.61
CA ARG A 204 5.49 26.73 16.28
C ARG A 204 6.86 26.37 16.86
N GLN A 205 6.94 25.28 17.61
CA GLN A 205 8.20 24.81 18.21
C GLN A 205 9.27 24.58 17.14
N MET A 206 8.97 23.82 16.10
CA MET A 206 9.93 23.51 15.03
C MET A 206 10.41 24.77 14.31
N LYS A 207 9.52 25.77 14.15
CA LYS A 207 9.88 27.06 13.57
C LYS A 207 10.80 27.87 14.48
N GLU A 208 10.58 27.84 15.79
CA GLU A 208 11.45 28.49 16.80
C GLU A 208 12.83 27.82 16.86
N GLU A 209 12.88 26.51 16.65
CA GLU A 209 14.11 25.71 16.53
C GLU A 209 14.84 25.91 15.18
N GLY A 210 14.22 26.63 14.22
CA GLY A 210 14.83 27.02 12.95
C GLY A 210 14.55 26.09 11.78
N VAL A 211 13.61 25.16 11.89
CA VAL A 211 13.21 24.28 10.78
C VAL A 211 12.27 24.99 9.83
N ASP A 212 12.68 25.13 8.56
CA ASP A 212 11.89 25.73 7.50
C ASP A 212 11.17 24.66 6.66
N GLN A 213 9.99 24.27 7.11
CA GLN A 213 9.14 23.30 6.42
C GLN A 213 8.65 23.80 5.05
N ALA A 214 8.42 25.11 4.89
CA ALA A 214 7.96 25.66 3.62
C ALA A 214 9.07 25.60 2.57
N ALA A 215 10.32 25.88 2.96
CA ALA A 215 11.48 25.70 2.09
C ALA A 215 11.72 24.23 1.74
N LEU A 216 11.49 23.31 2.68
CA LEU A 216 11.58 21.87 2.43
C LEU A 216 10.56 21.43 1.36
N ASP A 217 9.28 21.77 1.53
CA ASP A 217 8.21 21.45 0.58
C ASP A 217 8.50 22.04 -0.81
N LEU A 218 8.93 23.31 -0.88
CA LEU A 218 9.27 23.97 -2.15
C LEU A 218 10.43 23.27 -2.87
N THR A 219 11.45 22.86 -2.11
CA THR A 219 12.64 22.18 -2.66
C THR A 219 12.27 20.78 -3.13
N ALA A 220 11.46 20.05 -2.36
CA ALA A 220 10.96 18.74 -2.74
C ALA A 220 10.11 18.80 -4.01
N ALA A 221 9.19 19.77 -4.13
CA ALA A 221 8.39 19.97 -5.33
C ALA A 221 9.26 20.18 -6.59
N LYS A 222 10.33 20.98 -6.48
CA LYS A 222 11.31 21.17 -7.58
C LYS A 222 12.07 19.89 -7.90
N GLY A 223 12.59 19.20 -6.89
CA GLY A 223 13.32 17.94 -7.06
C GLY A 223 12.47 16.88 -7.76
N PHE A 224 11.23 16.74 -7.32
CA PHE A 224 10.26 15.84 -7.90
C PHE A 224 9.87 16.19 -9.35
N GLY A 225 9.88 17.47 -9.73
CA GLY A 225 9.71 17.91 -11.11
C GLY A 225 10.86 17.49 -12.02
N ASN A 226 12.08 17.36 -11.49
CA ASN A 226 13.26 16.91 -12.23
C ASN A 226 13.31 15.38 -12.41
N ALA A 227 12.63 14.64 -11.54
CA ALA A 227 12.71 13.19 -11.39
C ALA A 227 11.54 12.41 -12.04
N LEU A 228 11.05 12.83 -13.20
CA LEU A 228 9.85 12.25 -13.83
C LEU A 228 9.97 10.74 -14.18
N PHE A 229 11.17 10.15 -14.12
CA PHE A 229 11.47 8.73 -14.38
C PHE A 229 12.52 8.19 -13.39
N GLU A 230 12.49 8.58 -12.12
CA GLU A 230 13.36 7.93 -11.12
C GLU A 230 12.95 6.46 -10.92
N TYR A 231 13.91 5.57 -11.22
CA TYR A 231 13.90 4.16 -10.88
C TYR A 231 15.18 3.87 -10.13
N ASP A 232 15.02 3.28 -8.97
CA ASP A 232 16.10 2.59 -8.30
C ASP A 232 16.10 1.14 -8.80
N GLU A 233 17.26 0.67 -9.30
CA GLU A 233 17.41 -0.73 -9.73
C GLU A 233 17.21 -1.70 -8.56
N ASP A 234 17.40 -1.22 -7.33
CA ASP A 234 17.20 -1.99 -6.10
C ASP A 234 15.72 -2.20 -5.74
N GLU A 235 14.80 -1.48 -6.40
CA GLU A 235 13.35 -1.58 -6.17
C GLU A 235 12.62 -2.52 -7.13
N VAL A 236 13.31 -3.03 -8.16
CA VAL A 236 12.73 -3.89 -9.20
C VAL A 236 11.99 -5.09 -8.62
N SER A 237 12.58 -5.77 -7.65
CA SER A 237 12.01 -6.95 -6.99
C SER A 237 10.65 -6.66 -6.34
N GLN A 238 10.56 -5.51 -5.65
CA GLN A 238 9.36 -5.09 -4.92
C GLN A 238 8.24 -4.68 -5.89
N VAL A 239 8.60 -3.98 -6.96
CA VAL A 239 7.68 -3.62 -8.03
C VAL A 239 7.11 -4.86 -8.70
N VAL A 240 7.95 -5.84 -9.03
CA VAL A 240 7.51 -7.09 -9.66
C VAL A 240 6.58 -7.87 -8.74
N GLU A 241 6.89 -7.95 -7.44
CA GLU A 241 6.04 -8.64 -6.46
C GLU A 241 4.65 -8.00 -6.34
N GLU A 242 4.57 -6.66 -6.33
CA GLU A 242 3.31 -5.92 -6.23
C GLU A 242 2.49 -5.97 -7.53
N PHE A 243 3.13 -5.83 -8.69
CA PHE A 243 2.45 -5.79 -10.00
C PHE A 243 2.14 -7.17 -10.56
N TYR A 244 3.00 -8.16 -10.34
CA TYR A 244 2.90 -9.50 -10.90
C TYR A 244 2.99 -10.56 -9.81
N PRO A 245 1.95 -10.68 -8.95
CA PRO A 245 1.79 -11.81 -8.07
C PRO A 245 2.05 -13.15 -8.78
N PRO A 246 2.85 -14.07 -8.20
CA PRO A 246 2.74 -15.46 -8.62
C PRO A 246 1.27 -15.88 -8.53
N THR A 247 0.73 -16.42 -9.62
CA THR A 247 -0.53 -17.13 -9.58
C THR A 247 -0.36 -18.29 -8.62
N ILE A 248 -1.25 -18.40 -7.63
CA ILE A 248 -1.41 -19.69 -6.97
C ILE A 248 -2.07 -20.54 -8.05
N ASP A 249 -1.25 -21.30 -8.77
CA ASP A 249 -1.74 -22.32 -9.67
C ASP A 249 -2.48 -23.33 -8.77
N THR A 250 -3.80 -23.20 -8.70
CA THR A 250 -4.67 -24.30 -8.31
C THR A 250 -4.66 -25.27 -9.48
N ASP A 251 -3.56 -26.02 -9.60
CA ASP A 251 -3.50 -27.22 -10.42
C ASP A 251 -4.23 -28.34 -9.67
N GLU A 252 -5.55 -28.17 -9.53
CA GLU A 252 -6.47 -29.29 -9.46
C GLU A 252 -7.37 -29.13 -10.67
N GLY A 253 -7.14 -29.98 -11.67
CA GLY A 253 -8.04 -30.16 -12.81
C GLY A 253 -9.48 -30.41 -12.34
N PRO A 254 -10.48 -30.33 -13.24
CA PRO A 254 -11.87 -30.47 -12.87
C PRO A 254 -12.09 -31.84 -12.23
N VAL A 255 -12.22 -31.87 -10.90
CA VAL A 255 -12.58 -33.06 -10.17
C VAL A 255 -14.03 -33.35 -10.54
N ASP A 256 -14.20 -34.41 -11.33
CA ASP A 256 -15.49 -34.92 -11.75
C ASP A 256 -16.34 -35.23 -10.49
N ASN A 257 -17.31 -34.37 -10.23
CA ASN A 257 -18.24 -34.46 -9.09
C ASN A 257 -19.18 -35.68 -9.18
N SER A 258 -19.04 -36.55 -10.20
CA SER A 258 -19.81 -37.80 -10.31
C SER A 258 -19.43 -38.85 -9.25
N SER A 259 -18.21 -38.82 -8.72
CA SER A 259 -17.73 -39.83 -7.75
C SER A 259 -18.11 -39.53 -6.29
N VAL A 260 -18.38 -38.27 -5.95
CA VAL A 260 -18.73 -37.87 -4.58
C VAL A 260 -20.21 -38.16 -4.30
N VAL A 261 -21.08 -37.97 -5.30
CA VAL A 261 -22.52 -38.25 -5.17
C VAL A 261 -22.80 -39.76 -5.05
N SER A 262 -21.96 -40.61 -5.64
CA SER A 262 -22.11 -42.07 -5.57
C SER A 262 -21.64 -42.68 -4.24
N LYS A 263 -20.69 -42.05 -3.55
CA LYS A 263 -20.27 -42.45 -2.19
C LYS A 263 -21.29 -42.02 -1.12
N LEU A 264 -21.83 -40.81 -1.22
CA LEU A 264 -22.85 -40.31 -0.28
C LEU A 264 -24.18 -41.06 -0.32
N ARG A 265 -24.56 -41.66 -1.46
CA ARG A 265 -25.78 -42.50 -1.53
C ARG A 265 -25.62 -43.87 -0.87
N LYS A 266 -24.42 -44.48 -0.92
CA LYS A 266 -24.17 -45.78 -0.27
C LYS A 266 -24.19 -45.68 1.26
N ASP A 267 -23.72 -44.57 1.82
CA ASP A 267 -23.63 -44.41 3.27
C ASP A 267 -24.99 -44.08 3.92
N VAL A 268 -25.92 -43.47 3.16
CA VAL A 268 -27.29 -43.17 3.62
C VAL A 268 -28.20 -44.42 3.59
N ASP A 269 -28.01 -45.32 2.62
CA ASP A 269 -28.79 -46.57 2.54
C ASP A 269 -28.29 -47.62 3.57
N ALA A 270 -27.01 -47.57 3.96
CA ALA A 270 -26.45 -48.45 5.00
C ALA A 270 -26.88 -48.05 6.43
N THR A 271 -27.24 -46.79 6.67
CA THR A 271 -27.66 -46.32 8.00
C THR A 271 -29.15 -46.46 8.27
N ARG A 272 -29.98 -46.72 7.24
CA ARG A 272 -31.43 -46.97 7.40
C ARG A 272 -31.81 -48.42 7.71
N SER A 273 -30.87 -49.35 7.65
CA SER A 273 -31.12 -50.79 7.83
C SER A 273 -30.72 -51.36 9.21
N VAL A 274 -30.31 -50.50 10.17
CA VAL A 274 -29.89 -50.93 11.53
C VAL A 274 -30.70 -50.23 12.65
N SER A 275 -31.94 -49.84 12.37
CA SER A 275 -32.89 -49.43 13.41
C SER A 275 -34.28 -49.99 13.12
N GLY A 276 -34.38 -51.31 13.28
CA GLY A 276 -35.61 -52.09 13.43
C GLY A 276 -35.42 -53.05 14.59
#